data_AF-A0A6A1UK32-F1
#
_entry.id   AF-A0A6A1UK32-F1
#
_cell.length_a   1.000
_cell.length_b   1.000
_cell.length_c   1.000
_cell.angle_alpha   90.00
_cell.angle_beta   90.00
_cell.angle_gamma   90.00
#
_symmetry.space_group_name_H-M   'P 1'
#
loop_
_entity.id
_entity.type
_entity.pdbx_description
1 polymer ?
#
loop_
_entity_poly.entity_id
_entity_poly.type
_entity_poly.pdbx_seq_one_letter_code
_entity_poly.pdbx_strand_id
1 'polypeptide(L)'
;MAMRRLNTSAGILEVMGAPLTGTELRAYVMSGGGLTLKNFKPSVRGKRCFLIFPIRGSERKGLVSVEVKNKKGQYDMKLLAVDIPMASGPDQQLFLIGDEEEYRVGGGLISELRDPVVKAMAASKEFDDLDQIEEEKDAERELQDAERKHHEEIEKLEKGGSQ
;
A
#
# COMPACT_ATOMS: atom_id res chain seq x y z
N MET A 1 -1.13 -13.52 8.23
CA MET A 1 -2.13 -13.49 9.32
C MET A 1 -2.99 -12.22 9.29
N ALA A 2 -2.42 -11.01 9.22
CA ALA A 2 -3.19 -9.76 9.19
C ALA A 2 -4.21 -9.69 8.04
N MET A 3 -3.78 -9.88 6.77
CA MET A 3 -4.69 -9.84 5.61
C MET A 3 -5.87 -10.81 5.69
N ARG A 4 -5.66 -11.99 6.28
CA ARG A 4 -6.74 -12.97 6.49
C ARG A 4 -7.80 -12.41 7.45
N ARG A 5 -7.37 -11.80 8.57
CA ARG A 5 -8.28 -11.19 9.55
C ARG A 5 -9.04 -10.00 8.95
N LEU A 6 -8.35 -9.15 8.18
CA LEU A 6 -8.95 -8.02 7.48
C LEU A 6 -10.03 -8.47 6.48
N ASN A 7 -9.72 -9.47 5.64
CA ASN A 7 -10.66 -10.05 4.67
C ASN A 7 -11.79 -10.91 5.29
N THR A 8 -11.82 -11.05 6.61
CA THR A 8 -12.93 -11.69 7.33
C THR A 8 -13.71 -10.71 8.20
N SER A 9 -13.28 -9.45 8.27
CA SER A 9 -13.91 -8.43 9.11
C SER A 9 -15.03 -7.73 8.35
N ALA A 10 -16.28 -8.03 8.69
CA ALA A 10 -17.45 -7.42 8.03
C ALA A 10 -17.40 -5.89 8.06
N GLY A 11 -17.08 -5.28 9.22
CA GLY A 11 -17.04 -3.82 9.34
C GLY A 11 -15.94 -3.15 8.50
N ILE A 12 -14.80 -3.82 8.27
CA ILE A 12 -13.78 -3.27 7.38
C ILE A 12 -14.20 -3.43 5.92
N LEU A 13 -14.75 -4.60 5.56
CA LEU A 13 -15.20 -4.89 4.21
C LEU A 13 -16.38 -4.01 3.78
N GLU A 14 -17.27 -3.64 4.70
CA GLU A 14 -18.38 -2.72 4.44
C GLU A 14 -17.88 -1.33 4.05
N VAL A 15 -16.83 -0.84 4.70
CA VAL A 15 -16.29 0.51 4.43
C VAL A 15 -15.38 0.53 3.19
N MET A 16 -14.57 -0.51 3.00
CA MET A 16 -13.53 -0.53 1.98
C MET A 16 -13.92 -1.27 0.70
N GLY A 17 -14.93 -2.15 0.77
CA GLY A 17 -15.29 -3.07 -0.29
C GLY A 17 -14.41 -4.32 -0.33
N ALA A 18 -15.01 -5.46 -0.66
CA ALA A 18 -14.34 -6.75 -0.76
C ALA A 18 -13.91 -7.06 -2.21
N PRO A 19 -12.83 -7.83 -2.43
CA PRO A 19 -11.84 -8.27 -1.44
C PRO A 19 -10.78 -7.20 -1.16
N LEU A 20 -10.16 -7.27 0.02
CA LEU A 20 -8.99 -6.45 0.33
C LEU A 20 -7.73 -7.09 -0.22
N THR A 21 -7.03 -6.35 -1.06
CA THR A 21 -5.73 -6.70 -1.63
C THR A 21 -4.64 -5.84 -0.99
N GLY A 22 -3.47 -6.42 -0.75
CA GLY A 22 -2.31 -5.68 -0.24
C GLY A 22 -1.41 -5.24 -1.39
N THR A 23 -0.62 -4.20 -1.18
CA THR A 23 0.41 -3.78 -2.13
C THR A 23 1.76 -4.42 -1.80
N GLU A 24 2.74 -4.23 -2.67
CA GLU A 24 4.13 -4.63 -2.45
C GLU A 24 4.85 -3.75 -1.43
N LEU A 25 4.48 -2.46 -1.36
CA LEU A 25 5.02 -1.52 -0.38
C LEU A 25 4.72 -1.97 1.04
N ARG A 26 5.76 -2.14 1.86
CA ARG A 26 5.67 -2.45 3.28
C ARG A 26 6.84 -1.80 4.01
N ALA A 27 6.57 -1.17 5.14
CA ALA A 27 7.62 -0.67 6.03
C ALA A 27 7.48 -1.34 7.39
N TYR A 28 8.60 -1.71 8.00
CA TYR A 28 8.58 -2.30 9.33
C TYR A 28 9.76 -1.82 10.16
N VAL A 29 9.56 -1.81 11.47
CA VAL A 29 10.60 -1.55 12.45
C VAL A 29 10.50 -2.57 13.58
N MET A 30 11.66 -3.05 14.03
CA MET A 30 11.76 -4.00 15.12
C MET A 30 12.17 -3.27 16.39
N SER A 31 11.51 -3.54 17.52
CA SER A 31 11.93 -3.05 18.83
C SER A 31 12.18 -4.18 19.84
N GLY A 32 13.11 -3.97 20.78
CA GLY A 32 13.49 -4.97 21.79
C GLY A 32 14.52 -5.99 21.30
N GLY A 33 14.63 -7.14 21.97
CA GLY A 33 15.64 -8.17 21.68
C GLY A 33 16.99 -8.00 22.41
N GLY A 34 17.14 -6.94 23.23
CA GLY A 34 18.31 -6.73 24.08
C GLY A 34 18.16 -7.30 25.49
N LEU A 35 19.31 -7.48 26.16
CA LEU A 35 19.38 -7.73 27.60
C LEU A 35 18.91 -6.48 28.35
N THR A 36 18.00 -6.65 29.31
CA THR A 36 17.56 -5.60 30.21
C THR A 36 17.72 -6.08 31.64
N LEU A 37 17.98 -5.18 32.59
CA LEU A 37 17.85 -5.49 34.01
C LEU A 37 16.43 -5.15 34.46
N LYS A 38 15.71 -6.13 35.03
CA LYS A 38 14.46 -5.88 35.75
C LYS A 38 14.65 -6.34 37.19
N ASN A 39 14.61 -5.42 38.16
CA ASN A 39 14.87 -5.69 39.58
C ASN A 39 16.19 -6.44 39.82
N PHE A 40 17.30 -5.95 39.24
CA PHE A 40 18.63 -6.58 39.30
C PHE A 40 18.71 -8.01 38.74
N LYS A 41 17.68 -8.50 38.04
CA LYS A 41 17.72 -9.77 37.31
C LYS A 41 17.82 -9.51 35.81
N PRO A 42 18.78 -10.15 35.10
CA PRO A 42 18.85 -10.06 33.65
C PRO A 42 17.58 -10.68 33.05
N SER A 43 16.93 -9.94 32.16
CA SER A 43 15.73 -10.34 31.44
C SER A 43 15.90 -10.04 29.96
N VAL A 44 15.46 -10.93 29.10
CA VAL A 44 15.44 -10.67 27.65
C VAL A 44 14.13 -10.00 27.31
N ARG A 45 14.18 -8.77 26.77
CA ARG A 45 12.98 -8.10 26.28
C ARG A 45 12.50 -8.79 25.01
N GLY A 46 11.27 -9.30 25.02
CA GLY A 46 10.66 -9.88 23.83
C GLY A 46 10.65 -8.90 22.66
N LYS A 47 10.98 -9.40 21.45
CA LYS A 47 11.00 -8.61 20.21
C LYS A 47 9.57 -8.18 19.85
N ARG A 48 9.39 -6.93 19.44
CA ARG A 48 8.18 -6.40 18.83
C ARG A 48 8.48 -6.03 17.38
N CYS A 49 7.51 -6.24 16.51
CA CYS A 49 7.52 -5.81 15.12
C CYS A 49 6.35 -4.85 14.93
N PHE A 50 6.65 -3.67 14.42
CA PHE A 50 5.65 -2.72 13.94
C PHE A 50 5.73 -2.75 12.43
N LEU A 51 4.62 -3.02 11.77
CA LEU A 51 4.52 -3.18 10.33
C LEU A 51 3.40 -2.28 9.83
N ILE A 52 3.68 -1.51 8.79
CA ILE A 52 2.71 -0.67 8.12
C ILE A 52 2.72 -0.98 6.62
N PHE A 53 1.54 -1.07 6.00
CA PHE A 53 1.44 -1.32 4.57
C PHE A 53 0.09 -0.86 3.99
N PRO A 54 0.05 -0.41 2.73
CA PRO A 54 -1.20 -0.07 2.05
C PRO A 54 -2.04 -1.30 1.71
N ILE A 55 -3.35 -1.11 1.73
CA ILE A 55 -4.34 -2.05 1.19
C ILE A 55 -5.34 -1.32 0.30
N ARG A 56 -5.98 -2.09 -0.59
CA ARG A 56 -7.01 -1.62 -1.50
C ARG A 56 -8.21 -2.57 -1.45
N GLY A 57 -9.40 -2.02 -1.21
CA GLY A 57 -10.67 -2.67 -1.49
C GLY A 57 -11.28 -2.16 -2.80
N SER A 58 -12.48 -2.64 -3.15
CA SER A 58 -13.18 -2.20 -4.36
C SER A 58 -13.60 -0.73 -4.30
N GLU A 59 -13.94 -0.24 -3.10
CA GLU A 59 -14.44 1.12 -2.89
C GLU A 59 -13.32 2.08 -2.47
N ARG A 60 -12.41 1.64 -1.60
CA ARG A 60 -11.42 2.54 -0.96
C ARG A 60 -10.05 1.92 -0.77
N LYS A 61 -9.04 2.80 -0.70
CA LYS A 61 -7.68 2.47 -0.25
C LYS A 61 -7.57 2.77 1.25
N GLY A 62 -6.62 2.13 1.91
CA GLY A 62 -6.33 2.38 3.32
C GLY A 62 -4.92 1.97 3.70
N LEU A 63 -4.50 2.32 4.90
CA LEU A 63 -3.19 2.03 5.44
C LEU A 63 -3.34 1.14 6.67
N VAL A 64 -2.71 -0.03 6.66
CA VAL A 64 -2.78 -1.00 7.75
C VAL A 64 -1.62 -0.79 8.70
N SER A 65 -1.92 -0.69 9.98
CA SER A 65 -0.96 -0.62 11.06
C SER A 65 -1.03 -1.89 11.92
N VAL A 66 0.09 -2.57 12.09
CA VAL A 66 0.18 -3.85 12.81
C VAL A 66 1.27 -3.78 13.86
N GLU A 67 0.94 -4.18 15.08
CA GLU A 67 1.93 -4.47 16.12
C GLU A 67 1.88 -5.95 16.48
N VAL A 68 3.04 -6.61 16.49
CA VAL A 68 3.19 -8.01 16.88
C VAL A 68 4.31 -8.14 17.91
N LYS A 69 4.03 -8.84 19.01
CA LYS A 69 5.04 -9.20 20.02
C LYS A 69 5.38 -10.68 19.93
N ASN A 70 6.67 -11.00 19.82
CA ASN A 70 7.15 -12.37 19.93
C ASN A 70 7.21 -12.79 21.41
N LYS A 71 6.49 -13.86 21.74
CA LYS A 71 6.49 -14.53 23.03
C LYS A 71 6.94 -15.98 22.83
N LYS A 72 8.22 -16.25 23.06
CA LYS A 72 8.81 -17.62 23.00
C LYS A 72 8.50 -18.36 21.69
N GLY A 73 8.57 -17.66 20.55
CA GLY A 73 8.29 -18.24 19.23
C GLY A 73 6.84 -18.12 18.77
N GLN A 74 5.92 -17.69 19.64
CA GLN A 74 4.55 -17.35 19.25
C GLN A 74 4.41 -15.85 18.98
N TYR A 75 3.67 -15.51 17.93
CA TYR A 75 3.39 -14.13 17.54
C TYR A 75 2.04 -13.69 18.12
N ASP A 76 2.09 -12.77 19.09
CA ASP A 76 0.93 -12.18 19.75
C ASP A 76 0.66 -10.81 19.13
N MET A 77 -0.39 -10.72 18.30
CA MET A 77 -0.80 -9.48 17.63
C MET A 77 -1.43 -8.55 18.66
N LYS A 78 -0.80 -7.39 18.86
CA LYS A 78 -1.22 -6.36 19.82
C LYS A 78 -2.08 -5.29 19.20
N LEU A 79 -1.84 -5.01 17.93
CA LEU A 79 -2.59 -4.02 17.17
C LEU A 79 -2.83 -4.55 15.77
N LEU A 80 -4.05 -4.34 15.27
CA LEU A 80 -4.41 -4.43 13.87
C LEU A 80 -5.43 -3.34 13.59
N ALA A 81 -4.98 -2.25 12.97
CA ALA A 81 -5.79 -1.09 12.65
C ALA A 81 -5.70 -0.76 11.15
N VAL A 82 -6.73 -0.09 10.63
CA VAL A 82 -6.78 0.41 9.25
C VAL A 82 -7.18 1.88 9.27
N ASP A 83 -6.33 2.73 8.70
CA ASP A 83 -6.61 4.13 8.44
C ASP A 83 -7.18 4.27 7.03
N ILE A 84 -8.39 4.83 6.93
CA ILE A 84 -9.11 4.99 5.67
C ILE A 84 -9.25 6.50 5.42
N PRO A 85 -8.55 7.06 4.42
CA PRO A 85 -8.71 8.47 4.07
C PRO A 85 -10.14 8.73 3.57
N MET A 86 -10.77 9.74 4.14
CA MET A 86 -12.14 10.14 3.80
C MET A 86 -12.11 11.28 2.79
N ALA A 87 -13.02 11.27 1.81
CA ALA A 87 -13.13 12.35 0.83
C ALA A 87 -13.54 13.70 1.48
N SER A 88 -14.29 13.63 2.59
CA SER A 88 -14.70 14.79 3.37
C SER A 88 -14.72 14.42 4.86
N GLY A 89 -14.17 15.29 5.70
CA GLY A 89 -14.04 15.06 7.14
C GLY A 89 -12.73 14.38 7.52
N PRO A 90 -12.56 14.01 8.81
CA PRO A 90 -11.35 13.34 9.27
C PRO A 90 -11.24 11.92 8.70
N ASP A 91 -10.01 11.46 8.51
CA ASP A 91 -9.72 10.04 8.22
C ASP A 91 -10.41 9.14 9.24
N GLN A 92 -10.94 8.02 8.77
CA GLN A 92 -11.55 7.03 9.65
C GLN A 92 -10.52 5.98 10.05
N GLN A 93 -10.32 5.81 11.35
CA GLN A 93 -9.44 4.79 11.90
C GLN A 93 -10.28 3.64 12.48
N LEU A 94 -10.08 2.43 11.97
CA LEU A 94 -10.80 1.22 12.38
C LEU A 94 -9.85 0.25 13.08
N PHE A 95 -10.19 -0.14 14.30
CA PHE A 95 -9.44 -1.11 15.09
C PHE A 95 -10.09 -2.48 15.05
N LEU A 96 -9.37 -3.49 14.57
CA LEU A 96 -9.79 -4.90 14.65
C LEU A 96 -9.20 -5.59 15.88
N ILE A 97 -7.99 -5.20 16.29
CA ILE A 97 -7.32 -5.67 17.50
C ILE A 97 -6.60 -4.47 18.13
N GLY A 98 -6.71 -4.34 19.45
CA GLY A 98 -6.18 -3.21 20.21
C GLY A 98 -7.06 -1.97 20.07
N ASP A 99 -6.55 -0.84 20.51
CA ASP A 99 -7.21 0.45 20.47
C ASP A 99 -6.23 1.60 20.14
N GLU A 100 -6.69 2.83 20.33
CA GLU A 100 -5.89 4.04 20.11
C GLU A 100 -4.70 4.17 21.07
N GLU A 101 -4.80 3.68 22.31
CA GLU A 101 -3.68 3.65 23.25
C GLU A 101 -2.61 2.70 22.72
N GLU A 102 -2.99 1.50 22.28
CA GLU A 102 -2.07 0.57 21.62
C GLU A 102 -1.47 1.11 20.33
N TYR A 103 -2.23 1.90 19.55
CA TYR A 103 -1.72 2.56 18.36
C TYR A 103 -0.57 3.52 18.67
N ARG A 104 -0.63 4.20 19.81
CA ARG A 104 0.39 5.16 20.27
C ARG A 104 1.59 4.48 20.96
N VAL A 105 1.50 3.18 21.29
CA VAL A 105 2.57 2.43 21.96
C VAL A 105 3.86 2.41 21.13
N GLY A 106 5.00 2.43 21.82
CA GLY A 106 6.33 2.45 21.18
C GLY A 106 6.80 3.85 20.82
N GLY A 107 6.17 4.89 21.38
CA GLY A 107 6.52 6.28 21.12
C GLY A 107 6.03 6.77 19.75
N GLY A 108 4.95 6.17 19.22
CA GLY A 108 4.45 6.53 17.89
C GLY A 108 5.31 5.99 16.74
N LEU A 109 6.08 4.92 16.93
CA LEU A 109 6.88 4.29 15.87
C LEU A 109 6.07 3.98 14.60
N ILE A 110 4.78 3.65 14.74
CA ILE A 110 3.87 3.48 13.60
C ILE A 110 3.65 4.81 12.86
N SER A 111 3.44 5.91 13.61
CA SER A 111 3.32 7.26 13.06
C SER A 111 4.59 7.68 12.32
N GLU A 112 5.76 7.36 12.84
CA GLU A 112 7.06 7.64 12.18
C GLU A 112 7.20 6.90 10.84
N LEU A 113 6.60 5.71 10.71
CA LEU A 113 6.60 4.96 9.44
C LEU A 113 5.50 5.43 8.48
N ARG A 114 4.50 6.19 8.94
CA ARG A 114 3.36 6.62 8.12
C ARG A 114 3.79 7.55 7.00
N ASP A 115 4.50 8.62 7.34
CA ASP A 115 4.83 9.68 6.37
C ASP A 115 5.68 9.16 5.19
N PRO A 116 6.76 8.37 5.41
CA PRO A 116 7.52 7.79 4.31
C PRO A 116 6.67 6.90 3.41
N VAL A 117 5.74 6.12 3.99
CA VAL A 117 4.88 5.20 3.24
C VAL A 117 3.84 5.96 2.43
N VAL A 118 3.18 6.95 3.01
CA VAL A 118 2.23 7.80 2.28
C VAL A 118 2.92 8.54 1.13
N LYS A 119 4.13 9.05 1.36
CA LYS A 119 4.92 9.70 0.31
C LYS A 119 5.29 8.72 -0.81
N ALA A 120 5.72 7.51 -0.46
CA ALA A 120 6.02 6.48 -1.45
C ALA A 120 4.78 6.07 -2.26
N MET A 121 3.60 5.99 -1.63
CA MET A 121 2.33 5.73 -2.32
C MET A 121 1.98 6.84 -3.32
N ALA A 122 2.19 8.10 -2.94
CA ALA A 122 1.93 9.25 -3.81
C ALA A 122 2.88 9.23 -5.03
N ALA A 123 4.17 8.95 -4.80
CA ALA A 123 5.14 8.85 -5.87
C ALA A 123 4.82 7.69 -6.84
N SER A 124 4.46 6.51 -6.34
CA SER A 124 4.02 5.41 -7.23
C SER A 124 2.83 5.78 -8.10
N LYS A 125 1.84 6.51 -7.55
CA LYS A 125 0.70 6.97 -8.34
C LYS A 125 1.13 7.95 -9.45
N GLU A 126 2.07 8.85 -9.14
CA GLU A 126 2.59 9.81 -10.12
C GLU A 126 3.31 9.10 -11.28
N PHE A 127 4.08 8.05 -11.00
CA PHE A 127 4.67 7.21 -12.04
C PHE A 127 3.62 6.48 -12.88
N ASP A 128 2.63 5.84 -12.24
CA ASP A 128 1.53 5.17 -12.96
C ASP A 128 0.77 6.14 -13.90
N ASP A 129 0.53 7.38 -13.45
CA ASP A 129 -0.15 8.43 -14.23
C ASP A 129 0.73 8.90 -15.41
N LEU A 130 2.05 8.97 -15.24
CA LEU A 130 3.00 9.34 -16.30
C LEU A 130 3.11 8.24 -17.35
N ASP A 131 3.22 6.98 -16.93
CA ASP A 131 3.31 5.82 -17.83
C ASP A 131 2.08 5.77 -18.77
N GLN A 132 0.86 6.03 -18.25
CA GLN A 132 -0.34 6.09 -19.07
C GLN A 132 -0.29 7.20 -20.14
N ILE A 133 0.24 8.37 -19.79
CA ILE A 133 0.38 9.49 -20.73
C ILE A 133 1.42 9.17 -21.82
N GLU A 134 2.50 8.47 -21.46
CA GLU A 134 3.50 8.02 -22.43
C GLU A 134 2.93 6.96 -23.38
N GLU A 135 2.22 5.97 -22.85
CA GLU A 135 1.53 4.95 -23.64
C GLU A 135 0.52 5.55 -24.63
N GLU A 136 -0.26 6.55 -24.22
CA GLU A 136 -1.22 7.24 -25.10
C GLU A 136 -0.51 8.00 -26.23
N LYS A 137 0.58 8.73 -25.90
CA LYS A 137 1.36 9.47 -26.91
C LYS A 137 2.03 8.55 -27.91
N ASP A 138 2.55 7.42 -27.46
CA ASP A 138 3.19 6.47 -28.35
C ASP A 138 2.15 5.78 -29.25
N ALA A 139 0.96 5.45 -28.73
CA ALA A 139 -0.15 4.96 -29.54
C ALA A 139 -0.60 5.99 -30.61
N GLU A 140 -0.69 7.27 -30.27
CA GLU A 140 -1.00 8.33 -31.24
C GLU A 140 0.06 8.44 -32.34
N ARG A 141 1.35 8.38 -31.98
CA ARG A 141 2.45 8.42 -32.95
C ARG A 141 2.44 7.23 -33.88
N GLU A 142 2.21 6.03 -33.35
CA GLU A 142 2.10 4.81 -34.16
C GLU A 142 0.95 4.89 -35.15
N LEU A 143 -0.19 5.44 -34.73
CA LEU A 143 -1.34 5.66 -35.61
C LEU A 143 -1.01 6.65 -36.74
N GLN A 144 -0.39 7.79 -36.44
CA GLN A 144 0.02 8.78 -37.43
C GLN A 144 1.05 8.23 -38.42
N ASP A 145 2.02 7.44 -37.94
CA ASP A 145 3.01 6.81 -38.79
C ASP A 145 2.40 5.73 -39.69
N ALA A 146 1.42 4.98 -39.19
CA ALA A 146 0.66 4.01 -39.97
C ALA A 146 -0.19 4.70 -41.05
N GLU A 147 -0.87 5.80 -40.72
CA GLU A 147 -1.62 6.61 -41.67
C GLU A 147 -0.71 7.21 -42.75
N ARG A 148 0.46 7.75 -42.37
CA ARG A 148 1.44 8.28 -43.32
C ARG A 148 1.94 7.20 -44.27
N LYS A 149 2.31 6.02 -43.75
CA LYS A 149 2.73 4.88 -44.57
C LYS A 149 1.62 4.43 -45.53
N HIS A 150 0.38 4.35 -45.05
CA HIS A 150 -0.76 3.98 -45.88
C HIS A 150 -1.00 5.00 -47.02
N HIS A 151 -0.88 6.30 -46.73
CA HIS A 151 -1.00 7.34 -47.75
C HIS A 151 0.13 7.26 -48.80
N GLU A 152 1.37 7.06 -48.35
CA GLU A 152 2.52 6.85 -49.25
C GLU A 152 2.38 5.60 -50.14
N GLU A 153 1.79 4.52 -49.62
CA GLU A 153 1.50 3.31 -50.39
C GLU A 153 0.43 3.55 -51.47
N ILE A 154 -0.66 4.25 -51.13
CA ILE A 154 -1.70 4.64 -52.10
C ILE A 154 -1.11 5.51 -53.21
N GLU A 155 -0.33 6.54 -52.88
CA GLU A 155 0.29 7.39 -53.90
C GLU A 155 1.21 6.62 -54.86
N LYS A 156 1.97 5.65 -54.35
CA LYS A 156 2.84 4.80 -55.19
C LYS A 156 2.03 3.93 -56.16
N LEU A 157 0.90 3.38 -55.71
CA LEU A 157 0.01 2.58 -56.54
C LEU A 157 -0.65 3.42 -57.63
N GLU A 158 -1.11 4.64 -57.30
CA GLU A 158 -1.73 5.55 -58.28
C GLU A 158 -0.73 6.03 -59.35
N LYS A 159 0.51 6.36 -58.96
CA LYS A 159 1.58 6.76 -59.89
C LYS A 159 2.08 5.59 -60.75
N GLY A 160 1.98 4.36 -60.27
CA GLY A 160 2.37 3.14 -61.03
C GLY A 160 1.30 2.60 -61.99
N GLY A 161 0.04 2.99 -61.83
CA GLY A 161 -1.08 2.57 -62.70
C GLY A 161 -1.32 3.45 -63.94
N SER A 162 -0.56 4.52 -64.11
CA SER A 162 -0.58 5.36 -65.33
C SER A 162 0.50 4.92 -66.33
N GLN A 163 0.29 3.77 -66.99
CA GLN A 163 1.00 3.37 -68.21
C GLN A 163 0.03 2.78 -69.23
#